data_AF-A0A524DYQ9-F1
#
_entry.id   AF-A0A524DYQ9-F1
#
_cell.length_a   1.000
_cell.length_b   1.000
_cell.length_c   1.000
_cell.angle_alpha   90.00
_cell.angle_beta   90.00
_cell.angle_gamma   90.00
#
_symmetry.space_group_name_H-M   'P 1'
#
loop_
_entity.id
_entity.type
_entity.pdbx_description
1 polymer ?
#
loop_
_entity_poly.entity_id
_entity_poly.type
_entity_poly.pdbx_seq_one_letter_code
_entity_poly.pdbx_strand_id
1 'polypeptide(L)' 'MASKTIMIQEETYNRLLQLKRENESFNDLILRLINQKQELTPFFGLFSKREGDLIEKAIDEARKENDLADQLRREE' A
#
# COMPACT_ATOMS: atom_id res chain seq x y z
N MET A 1 -20.53 -4.43 21.10
CA MET A 1 -19.90 -3.85 19.90
C MET A 1 -20.95 -3.75 18.81
N ALA A 2 -20.97 -2.67 18.03
CA ALA A 2 -21.89 -2.59 16.90
C ALA A 2 -21.38 -3.49 15.77
N SER A 3 -22.20 -4.44 15.32
CA SER A 3 -21.90 -5.28 14.16
C SER A 3 -22.44 -4.61 12.89
N LYS A 4 -21.65 -4.63 11.81
CA LYS A 4 -22.12 -4.30 10.47
C LYS A 4 -21.99 -5.55 9.60
N THR A 5 -23.03 -5.82 8.81
CA THR A 5 -23.01 -6.92 7.84
C THR A 5 -22.58 -6.38 6.50
N ILE A 6 -21.56 -7.01 5.90
CA ILE A 6 -21.13 -6.75 4.53
C ILE A 6 -21.40 -7.99 3.68
N MET A 7 -21.87 -7.78 2.45
CA MET A 7 -22.05 -8.85 1.49
C MET A 7 -20.82 -8.90 0.59
N ILE A 8 -20.25 -10.08 0.40
CA ILE A 8 -19.08 -10.30 -0.45
C ILE A 8 -19.38 -11.40 -1.44
N GLN A 9 -18.66 -11.41 -2.56
CA GLN A 9 -18.76 -12.49 -3.53
C GLN A 9 -18.19 -13.79 -2.95
N GLU A 10 -18.72 -14.92 -3.41
CA GLU A 10 -18.29 -16.26 -3.02
C GLU A 10 -16.78 -16.46 -3.23
N GLU A 11 -16.24 -15.96 -4.34
CA GLU A 11 -14.80 -16.00 -4.62
C GLU A 11 -13.99 -15.26 -3.53
N THR A 12 -14.47 -14.10 -3.09
CA THR A 12 -13.80 -13.32 -2.03
C THR A 12 -13.84 -14.07 -0.71
N TYR A 13 -14.98 -14.68 -0.36
CA TYR A 13 -15.11 -15.50 0.84
C TYR A 13 -14.10 -16.67 0.83
N ASN A 14 -13.99 -17.39 -0.29
CA ASN A 14 -13.07 -18.51 -0.43
C ASN A 14 -11.60 -18.09 -0.32
N ARG A 15 -11.23 -16.94 -0.90
CA ARG A 15 -9.87 -16.36 -0.73
C ARG A 15 -9.59 -16.01 0.73
N LEU A 16 -10.55 -15.40 1.42
CA LEU A 16 -10.39 -15.10 2.85
C LEU A 16 -10.26 -16.38 3.69
N LEU A 17 -11.04 -17.42 3.37
CA LEU A 17 -10.97 -18.70 4.04
C LEU A 17 -9.58 -19.36 3.91
N GLN A 18 -8.95 -19.29 2.74
CA GLN A 18 -7.59 -19.80 2.51
C GLN A 18 -6.51 -19.03 3.28
N LEU A 19 -6.72 -17.74 3.54
CA LEU A 19 -5.78 -16.88 4.26
C LEU A 19 -5.93 -16.93 5.79
N LYS A 20 -7.04 -17.50 6.27
CA LYS A 20 -7.41 -17.58 7.67
C LYS A 20 -6.54 -18.59 8.40
N ARG A 21 -5.96 -18.19 9.53
CA ARG A 21 -5.18 -19.08 10.41
C ARG A 21 -6.08 -19.91 11.32
N GLU A 22 -5.56 -21.00 11.86
CA GLU A 22 -6.25 -21.77 12.90
C GLU A 22 -6.57 -20.87 14.10
N ASN A 23 -7.82 -20.95 14.58
CA ASN A 23 -8.36 -20.14 15.69
C ASN A 23 -8.44 -18.61 15.45
N GLU A 24 -8.22 -18.12 14.24
CA GLU A 24 -8.42 -16.70 13.89
C GLU A 24 -9.90 -16.43 13.59
N SER A 25 -10.47 -15.25 13.91
CA SER A 25 -11.80 -14.86 13.39
C SER A 25 -11.69 -14.17 12.02
N PHE A 26 -12.79 -14.04 11.27
CA PHE A 26 -12.73 -13.27 10.00
C PHE A 26 -12.44 -11.79 10.25
N ASN A 27 -12.90 -11.26 11.37
CA ASN A 27 -12.58 -9.89 11.76
C ASN A 27 -11.08 -9.72 12.03
N ASP A 28 -10.44 -10.69 12.71
CA ASP A 28 -9.01 -10.66 12.98
C ASP A 28 -8.18 -10.80 11.69
N LEU A 29 -8.60 -11.67 10.78
CA LEU A 29 -8.01 -11.79 9.45
C LEU A 29 -8.04 -10.45 8.71
N ILE A 30 -9.21 -9.81 8.63
CA ILE A 30 -9.37 -8.52 7.94
C ILE A 30 -8.48 -7.47 8.60
N LEU A 31 -8.49 -7.37 9.93
CA LEU A 31 -7.62 -6.46 10.68
C LEU A 31 -6.14 -6.73 10.41
N ARG A 32 -5.71 -7.98 10.35
CA ARG A 32 -4.34 -8.36 10.02
C ARG A 32 -3.97 -7.93 8.60
N LEU A 33 -4.85 -8.14 7.62
CA LEU A 33 -4.59 -7.79 6.23
C LEU A 33 -4.51 -6.27 6.05
N ILE A 34 -5.39 -5.48 6.67
CA ILE A 34 -5.34 -4.02 6.57
C ILE A 34 -4.18 -3.40 7.37
N ASN A 35 -3.76 -4.06 8.46
CA ASN A 35 -2.68 -3.59 9.32
C ASN A 35 -1.29 -4.12 8.91
N GLN A 36 -1.21 -4.90 7.83
CA GLN A 36 0.07 -5.17 7.18
C GLN A 36 0.62 -3.87 6.62
N LYS A 37 1.36 -3.13 7.45
CA LYS A 37 2.30 -2.13 6.95
C LYS A 37 3.24 -2.86 6.01
N GLN A 38 3.53 -2.26 4.85
CA GLN A 38 4.63 -2.74 4.04
C GLN A 38 5.88 -2.65 4.91
N GLU A 39 6.38 -3.81 5.33
CA GLU A 39 7.66 -3.92 6.00
C GLU A 39 8.69 -3.41 5.00
N LEU A 40 9.17 -2.18 5.22
CA LEU A 40 10.24 -1.59 4.39
C LEU A 40 11.63 -2.07 4.84
N THR A 41 11.69 -2.71 6.01
CA THR A 41 12.88 -3.32 6.62
C THR A 41 13.67 -4.22 5.66
N PRO A 42 13.04 -5.07 4.82
CA PRO A 42 13.76 -5.89 3.83
C PRO A 42 14.50 -5.08 2.74
N PHE A 43 14.12 -3.81 2.52
CA PHE A 43 14.76 -2.93 1.55
C PHE A 43 15.86 -2.06 2.18
N PHE A 44 16.04 -2.13 3.51
CA PHE A 44 17.06 -1.37 4.22
C PHE A 44 18.46 -1.82 3.81
N GLY A 45 19.27 -0.89 3.30
CA GLY A 45 20.64 -1.17 2.86
C GLY A 45 20.76 -1.77 1.45
N LEU A 46 19.67 -1.88 0.70
CA LEU A 46 19.72 -2.35 -0.71
C LEU A 46 20.47 -1.36 -1.61
N PHE A 47 20.38 -0.07 -1.32
CA PHE A 47 21.06 0.98 -2.08
C PHE A 47 22.27 1.51 -1.32
N SER A 48 23.37 1.72 -2.03
CA SER A 48 24.46 2.55 -1.54
C SER A 48 23.98 3.99 -1.35
N LYS A 49 24.69 4.77 -0.51
CA LYS A 49 24.37 6.19 -0.30
C LYS A 49 24.25 6.96 -1.63
N ARG A 50 25.16 6.70 -2.56
CA ARG A 50 25.18 7.35 -3.89
C ARG A 50 23.95 6.98 -4.73
N GLU A 51 23.54 5.71 -4.72
CA GLU A 51 22.33 5.28 -5.43
C GLU A 51 21.08 5.89 -4.81
N GLY A 52 21.03 5.98 -3.47
CA GLY A 52 19.98 6.70 -2.76
C GLY A 52 19.87 8.16 -3.19
N ASP A 53 20.99 8.89 -3.22
CA ASP A 53 21.04 10.29 -3.64
C ASP A 53 20.56 10.48 -5.10
N LEU A 54 20.84 9.52 -5.99
CA LEU A 54 20.39 9.55 -7.38
C LEU A 54 18.89 9.31 -7.50
N ILE A 55 18.37 8.34 -6.76
CA ILE A 55 16.93 8.03 -6.71
C ILE A 55 16.16 9.24 -6.16
N GLU A 56 16.67 9.87 -5.09
CA GLU A 56 16.07 11.05 -4.49
C GLU A 56 15.98 12.21 -5.51
N LYS A 57 17.08 12.50 -6.22
CA LYS A 57 17.08 13.53 -7.27
C LYS A 57 16.08 13.26 -8.39
N ALA A 58 16.03 12.02 -8.88
CA ALA A 58 15.09 11.65 -9.95
C ALA A 58 13.63 11.80 -9.51
N ILE A 59 13.30 11.45 -8.26
CA ILE A 59 11.95 11.63 -7.70
C ILE A 59 11.60 13.12 -7.60
N ASP A 60 12.53 13.96 -7.13
CA ASP A 60 12.31 15.39 -6.99
C ASP A 60 12.13 16.09 -8.34
N GLU A 61 12.88 15.69 -9.36
CA GLU A 61 12.71 16.18 -10.73
C GLU A 61 11.33 15.81 -11.28
N ALA A 62 10.94 14.54 -11.17
CA ALA A 62 9.62 14.07 -11.61
C ALA A 62 8.46 14.78 -10.90
N ARG A 63 8.60 15.10 -9.61
CA ARG A 63 7.59 15.87 -8.87
C ARG A 63 7.45 17.30 -9.41
N LYS A 64 8.57 17.99 -9.63
CA LYS A 64 8.56 19.35 -10.20
C LYS A 64 7.95 19.37 -11.60
N GLU A 65 8.25 18.38 -12.42
CA GLU A 65 7.67 18.25 -13.76
C GLU A 65 6.14 18.05 -13.69
N ASN A 66 5.67 17.19 -12.78
CA ASN A 66 4.24 16.99 -12.57
C ASN A 66 3.55 18.26 -12.02
N ASP A 67 4.15 18.94 -11.06
CA ASP A 67 3.60 20.19 -10.51
C ASP A 67 3.51 21.28 -11.60
N LEU A 68 4.52 21.38 -12.47
CA LEU A 68 4.52 22.30 -13.61
C LEU A 68 3.42 21.92 -14.62
N ALA A 69 3.29 20.63 -14.94
CA ALA A 69 2.24 20.14 -15.83
C ALA A 69 0.84 20.40 -15.25
N ASP A 70 0.66 20.28 -13.93
CA ASP A 70 -0.59 20.62 -13.25
C ASP A 70 -0.91 22.11 -13.28
N GLN A 71 0.10 22.98 -13.17
CA GLN A 71 -0.08 24.43 -13.31
C GLN A 71 -0.51 24.80 -14.73
N LEU A 72 0.18 24.28 -15.74
CA LEU A 72 -0.15 24.52 -17.15
C LEU A 72 -1.57 24.05 -17.50
N ARG A 73 -1.99 22.89 -16.98
CA ARG A 73 -3.37 22.37 -17.17
C ARG A 73 -4.47 23.23 -16.52
N ARG A 74 -4.13 24.07 -15.54
CA ARG A 74 -5.11 24.96 -14.87
C ARG A 74 -5.22 26.33 -15.53
N GLU A 75 -4.25 26.68 -16.38
CA GLU A 75 -4.21 27.96 -17.10
C GLU A 75 -4.87 27.89 -18.49
N GLU A 76 -5.18 26.70 -18.99
CA GLU A 76 -6.05 26.42 -20.17
C GLU A 76 -7.54 26.37 -19.81
#